data_AF-A0A3B3VRI9-F1
#
_entry.id   AF-A0A3B3VRI9-F1
#
_cell.length_a   1.000
_cell.length_b   1.000
_cell.length_c   1.000
_cell.angle_alpha   90.00
_cell.angle_beta   90.00
_cell.angle_gamma   90.00
#
_symmetry.space_group_name_H-M   'P 1'
#
loop_
_entity.id
_entity.type
_entity.pdbx_description
1 polymer ?
#
loop_
_entity_poly.entity_id
_entity_poly.type
_entity_poly.pdbx_seq_one_letter_code
_entity_poly.pdbx_strand_id
1 'polypeptide(L)'
;GYNSHSVLSILMQTYMDSSTVLAPVPSFWGLVNSAWNLCAIGKRQSPIDIETTHMIFDPHLTPLRLNTGGRKMYGTMYNTGKHVSLRPDKTHLVNISGGPLGYSYRLEEVRLHFGSEDALGSEHLLNGQGFPGEVRCKT
;
A
#
# COMPACT_ATOMS: atom_id res chain seq x y z
N GLY A 1 7.86 -13.60 7.83
CA GLY A 1 7.74 -12.79 9.05
C GLY A 1 7.18 -11.43 8.66
N TYR A 2 5.92 -11.15 9.00
CA TYR A 2 5.30 -9.86 8.72
C TYR A 2 5.90 -8.83 9.66
N ASN A 3 6.60 -7.86 9.09
CA ASN A 3 7.36 -6.88 9.84
C ASN A 3 6.42 -5.78 10.34
N SER A 4 6.32 -5.65 11.66
CA SER A 4 5.51 -4.65 12.37
C SER A 4 5.71 -3.19 11.90
N HIS A 5 6.86 -2.87 11.30
CA HIS A 5 7.22 -1.52 10.86
C HIS A 5 6.52 -1.05 9.58
N SER A 6 6.37 -1.91 8.56
CA SER A 6 5.59 -1.57 7.35
C SER A 6 4.09 -1.54 7.67
N VAL A 7 3.67 -2.31 8.67
CA VAL A 7 2.30 -2.26 9.19
C VAL A 7 2.05 -0.94 9.92
N LEU A 8 3.04 -0.39 10.64
CA LEU A 8 2.95 0.91 11.33
C LEU A 8 2.75 2.08 10.36
N SER A 9 3.47 2.13 9.24
CA SER A 9 3.30 3.19 8.23
C SER A 9 1.92 3.14 7.55
N ILE A 10 1.44 1.94 7.21
CA ILE A 10 0.11 1.73 6.61
C ILE A 10 -1.02 2.05 7.60
N LEU A 11 -0.89 1.63 8.87
CA LEU A 11 -1.85 1.94 9.93
C LEU A 11 -1.93 3.45 10.18
N MET A 12 -0.81 4.15 10.14
CA MET A 12 -0.77 5.60 10.36
C MET A 12 -1.30 6.38 9.15
N GLN A 13 -0.99 5.98 7.92
CA GLN A 13 -1.65 6.54 6.72
C GLN A 13 -3.18 6.39 6.88
N THR A 14 -3.64 5.22 7.30
CA THR A 14 -5.08 4.97 7.53
C THR A 14 -5.65 5.81 8.68
N TYR A 15 -4.90 6.03 9.76
CA TYR A 15 -5.30 6.89 10.89
C TYR A 15 -5.37 8.38 10.49
N MET A 16 -4.36 8.87 9.80
CA MET A 16 -4.33 10.24 9.27
C MET A 16 -5.42 10.44 8.23
N ASP A 17 -5.70 9.43 7.38
CA ASP A 17 -6.80 9.45 6.41
C ASP A 17 -8.18 9.47 7.06
N SER A 18 -8.33 8.89 8.25
CA SER A 18 -9.57 8.95 9.03
C SER A 18 -9.72 10.20 9.92
N SER A 19 -8.65 11.00 10.08
CA SER A 19 -8.63 12.17 10.98
C SER A 19 -8.88 13.46 10.20
N THR A 20 -9.69 14.38 10.73
CA THR A 20 -9.99 15.70 10.13
C THR A 20 -8.86 16.72 10.25
N VAL A 21 -7.72 16.33 10.82
CA VAL A 21 -6.54 17.18 11.00
C VAL A 21 -5.82 17.29 9.66
N LEU A 22 -5.45 18.51 9.24
CA LEU A 22 -4.52 18.75 8.14
C LEU A 22 -3.25 17.92 8.39
N ALA A 23 -3.11 16.82 7.66
CA ALA A 23 -1.97 15.93 7.85
C ALA A 23 -0.71 16.70 7.44
N PRO A 24 0.26 16.91 8.35
CA PRO A 24 1.53 17.51 7.96
C PRO A 24 2.21 16.59 6.93
N VAL A 25 3.11 17.11 6.10
CA VAL A 25 3.78 16.29 5.07
C VAL A 25 4.52 15.10 5.70
N PRO A 26 4.72 13.98 4.98
CA PRO A 26 5.24 12.73 5.54
C PRO A 26 6.52 12.87 6.37
N SER A 27 7.37 13.84 6.04
CA SER A 27 8.60 14.15 6.76
C SER A 27 8.42 14.60 8.22
N PHE A 28 7.21 15.05 8.61
CA PHE A 28 6.94 15.51 9.99
C PHE A 28 6.15 14.50 10.83
N TRP A 29 5.72 13.37 10.26
CA TRP A 29 4.84 12.43 10.98
C TRP A 29 5.44 11.87 12.27
N GLY A 30 6.75 11.63 12.29
CA GLY A 30 7.43 11.16 13.50
C GLY A 30 7.51 12.19 14.64
N LEU A 31 7.19 13.45 14.37
CA LEU A 31 7.14 14.54 15.37
C LEU A 31 5.72 14.78 15.91
N VAL A 32 4.69 14.23 15.26
CA VAL A 32 3.29 14.43 15.66
C VAL A 32 2.92 13.61 16.90
N ASN A 33 3.53 12.42 17.06
CA ASN A 33 3.32 11.56 18.22
C ASN A 33 4.58 10.75 18.52
N SER A 34 4.98 10.66 19.79
CA SER A 34 6.16 9.90 20.23
C SER A 34 6.08 8.41 19.89
N ALA A 35 4.87 7.85 19.81
CA ALA A 35 4.63 6.48 19.35
C ALA A 35 5.00 6.27 17.87
N TRP A 36 5.18 7.35 17.09
CA TRP A 36 5.47 7.31 15.67
C TRP A 36 6.90 7.73 15.33
N ASN A 37 7.77 7.85 16.33
CA ASN A 37 9.18 8.20 16.14
C ASN A 37 9.86 7.32 15.07
N LEU A 38 9.52 6.02 15.03
CA LEU A 38 10.01 5.06 14.02
C LEU A 38 9.62 5.40 12.56
N CYS A 39 8.69 6.33 12.33
CA CYS A 39 8.39 6.84 11.00
C CYS A 39 9.43 7.88 10.53
N ALA A 40 10.05 8.61 11.46
CA ALA A 40 11.14 9.54 11.16
C ALA A 40 12.51 8.85 11.12
N ILE A 41 12.73 7.85 11.98
CA ILE A 41 14.06 7.22 12.15
C ILE A 41 14.15 5.76 11.68
N GLY A 42 13.03 5.16 11.27
CA GLY A 42 12.98 3.75 10.90
C GLY A 42 13.54 3.48 9.51
N LYS A 43 14.19 2.32 9.34
CA LYS A 43 14.84 1.91 8.08
C LYS A 43 13.95 1.10 7.12
N ARG A 44 12.64 1.01 7.39
CA ARG A 44 11.69 0.13 6.68
C ARG A 44 10.39 0.85 6.31
N GLN A 45 10.51 2.14 6.02
CA GLN A 45 9.40 2.95 5.52
C GLN A 45 9.18 2.68 4.04
N SER A 46 7.96 2.93 3.59
CA SER A 46 7.56 2.94 2.19
C SER A 46 6.95 4.32 1.88
N PRO A 47 6.95 4.77 0.61
CA PRO A 47 7.48 4.10 -0.59
C PRO A 47 9.01 4.04 -0.64
N ILE A 48 9.53 3.27 -1.60
CA ILE A 48 10.96 3.19 -1.92
C ILE A 48 11.17 3.31 -3.44
N ASP A 49 12.41 3.61 -3.84
CA ASP A 49 12.87 3.39 -5.21
C ASP A 49 13.33 1.93 -5.37
N ILE A 50 12.76 1.24 -6.34
CA ILE A 50 13.11 -0.14 -6.68
C ILE A 50 14.24 -0.10 -7.70
N GLU A 51 15.46 -0.15 -7.21
CA GLU A 51 16.66 -0.21 -8.04
C GLU A 51 16.92 -1.64 -8.52
N THR A 52 16.58 -1.91 -9.78
CA THR A 52 16.65 -3.25 -10.40
C THR A 52 18.05 -3.87 -10.37
N THR A 53 19.11 -3.04 -10.35
CA THR A 53 20.51 -3.46 -10.23
C THR A 53 20.86 -4.05 -8.86
N HIS A 54 20.11 -3.71 -7.82
CA HIS A 54 20.30 -4.18 -6.45
C HIS A 54 19.34 -5.33 -6.09
N MET A 55 18.48 -5.75 -7.02
CA MET A 55 17.53 -6.84 -6.79
C MET A 55 18.20 -8.21 -6.88
N ILE A 56 17.83 -9.10 -5.96
CA ILE A 56 18.28 -10.49 -5.93
C ILE A 56 17.09 -11.38 -6.27
N PHE A 57 17.26 -12.27 -7.25
CA PHE A 57 16.25 -13.27 -7.59
C PHE A 57 16.17 -14.34 -6.50
N ASP A 58 14.95 -14.60 -6.00
CA ASP A 58 14.68 -15.69 -5.07
C ASP A 58 13.93 -16.84 -5.78
N PRO A 59 14.61 -17.99 -6.03
CA PRO A 59 14.00 -19.14 -6.70
C PRO A 59 12.93 -19.86 -5.86
N HIS A 60 12.81 -19.57 -4.56
CA HIS A 60 11.83 -20.22 -3.67
C HIS A 60 10.48 -19.50 -3.65
N LEU A 61 10.37 -18.33 -4.30
CA LEU A 61 9.10 -17.62 -4.39
C LEU A 61 8.10 -18.42 -5.21
N THR A 62 7.00 -18.82 -4.57
CA THR A 62 5.86 -19.40 -5.26
C THR A 62 5.13 -18.33 -6.07
N PRO A 63 4.38 -18.69 -7.13
CA PRO A 63 3.57 -17.70 -7.85
C PRO A 63 2.56 -17.00 -6.93
N LEU A 64 2.43 -15.69 -7.04
CA LEU A 64 1.35 -14.95 -6.39
C LEU A 64 -0.01 -15.40 -6.95
N ARG A 65 -0.97 -15.65 -6.07
CA ARG A 65 -2.30 -16.17 -6.41
C ARG A 65 -3.37 -15.18 -5.96
N LEU A 66 -4.22 -14.79 -6.90
CA LEU A 66 -5.46 -14.05 -6.66
C LEU A 66 -6.64 -15.00 -6.87
N ASN A 67 -7.41 -15.23 -5.82
CA ASN A 67 -8.61 -16.07 -5.87
C ASN A 67 -9.85 -15.20 -5.68
N THR A 68 -10.61 -15.01 -6.77
CA THR A 68 -11.90 -14.28 -6.77
C THR A 68 -13.11 -15.22 -6.73
N GLY A 69 -12.90 -16.51 -6.49
CA GLY A 69 -13.94 -17.54 -6.59
C GLY A 69 -14.47 -17.73 -8.02
N GLY A 70 -13.68 -17.37 -9.04
CA GLY A 70 -14.07 -17.47 -10.46
C GLY A 70 -15.09 -16.42 -10.91
N ARG A 71 -15.33 -15.38 -10.09
CA ARG A 71 -16.33 -14.33 -10.38
C ARG A 71 -15.64 -12.99 -10.58
N LYS A 72 -16.29 -12.10 -11.34
CA LYS A 72 -15.92 -10.67 -11.37
C LYS A 72 -16.20 -10.09 -9.99
N MET A 73 -15.29 -9.27 -9.50
CA MET A 73 -15.47 -8.52 -8.26
C MET A 73 -16.21 -7.21 -8.54
N TYR A 74 -17.15 -6.88 -7.67
CA TYR A 74 -17.83 -5.60 -7.63
C TYR A 74 -17.69 -5.01 -6.23
N GLY A 75 -17.79 -3.69 -6.17
CA GLY A 75 -17.65 -2.96 -4.93
C GLY A 75 -18.07 -1.51 -5.09
N THR A 76 -18.03 -0.80 -3.97
CA THR A 76 -18.34 0.63 -3.92
C THR A 76 -17.06 1.46 -3.97
N MET A 77 -17.06 2.51 -4.79
CA MET A 77 -15.95 3.45 -4.88
C MET A 77 -16.22 4.68 -4.03
N TYR A 78 -15.20 5.16 -3.33
CA TYR A 78 -15.25 6.28 -2.40
C TYR A 78 -14.14 7.26 -2.73
N ASN A 79 -14.50 8.55 -2.83
CA ASN A 79 -13.53 9.63 -2.76
C ASN A 79 -13.33 9.98 -1.29
N THR A 80 -12.14 9.72 -0.75
CA THR A 80 -11.81 9.98 0.66
C THR A 80 -11.31 11.41 0.90
N GLY A 81 -11.18 12.22 -0.16
CA GLY A 81 -10.50 13.51 -0.13
C GLY A 81 -8.98 13.41 -0.23
N LYS A 82 -8.41 12.20 -0.23
CA LYS A 82 -6.95 11.95 -0.30
C LYS A 82 -6.57 10.93 -1.35
N HIS A 83 -7.37 9.87 -1.49
CA HIS A 83 -7.23 8.84 -2.51
C HIS A 83 -8.62 8.32 -2.92
N VAL A 84 -8.66 7.63 -4.05
CA VAL A 84 -9.86 6.89 -4.46
C VAL A 84 -9.76 5.48 -3.88
N SER A 85 -10.79 5.06 -3.16
CA SER A 85 -10.86 3.73 -2.53
C SER A 85 -11.99 2.93 -3.17
N LEU A 86 -11.72 1.67 -3.53
CA LEU A 86 -12.71 0.68 -3.95
C LEU A 86 -12.79 -0.40 -2.87
N ARG A 87 -13.97 -0.57 -2.26
CA ARG A 87 -14.22 -1.62 -1.27
C ARG A 87 -15.09 -2.71 -1.90
N PRO A 88 -14.60 -3.97 -1.99
CA PRO A 88 -15.40 -5.07 -2.49
C PRO A 88 -16.68 -5.27 -1.67
N ASP A 89 -17.76 -5.69 -2.33
CA ASP A 89 -18.97 -6.08 -1.61
C ASP A 89 -18.70 -7.25 -0.67
N LYS A 90 -19.41 -7.33 0.45
CA LYS A 90 -19.22 -8.39 1.46
C LYS A 90 -19.38 -9.81 0.92
N THR A 91 -20.03 -9.99 -0.22
CA THR A 91 -20.23 -11.27 -0.92
C THR A 91 -19.08 -11.61 -1.87
N HIS A 92 -18.25 -10.64 -2.25
CA HIS A 92 -17.10 -10.82 -3.14
C HIS A 92 -15.83 -11.02 -2.32
N LEU A 93 -15.59 -12.27 -1.95
CA LEU A 93 -14.44 -12.69 -1.17
C LEU A 93 -13.22 -12.87 -2.09
N VAL A 94 -12.30 -11.89 -2.10
CA VAL A 94 -11.05 -11.99 -2.87
C VAL A 94 -9.89 -12.30 -1.93
N ASN A 95 -9.21 -13.42 -2.16
CA ASN A 95 -8.05 -13.83 -1.36
C ASN A 95 -6.74 -13.68 -2.15
N ILE A 96 -5.69 -13.22 -1.48
CA ILE A 96 -4.33 -13.09 -2.00
C ILE A 96 -3.40 -14.05 -1.24
N SER A 97 -2.64 -14.88 -1.93
CA SER A 97 -1.75 -15.88 -1.33
C SER A 97 -0.55 -16.20 -2.22
N GLY A 98 0.41 -17.00 -1.75
CA GLY A 98 1.63 -17.31 -2.50
C GLY A 98 2.63 -16.15 -2.54
N GLY A 99 3.63 -16.20 -3.42
CA GLY A 99 4.69 -15.21 -3.43
C GLY A 99 5.47 -15.23 -2.11
N PRO A 100 5.80 -14.05 -1.55
CA PRO A 100 6.45 -13.94 -0.24
C PRO A 100 5.47 -14.09 0.94
N LEU A 101 4.18 -14.37 0.71
CA LEU A 101 3.16 -14.40 1.75
C LEU A 101 3.13 -15.74 2.48
N GLY A 102 3.15 -15.70 3.82
CA GLY A 102 3.10 -16.90 4.67
C GLY A 102 1.68 -17.46 4.88
N TYR A 103 0.65 -16.67 4.58
CA TYR A 103 -0.76 -17.01 4.77
C TYR A 103 -1.60 -16.51 3.59
N SER A 104 -2.89 -16.87 3.59
CA SER A 104 -3.88 -16.26 2.70
C SER A 104 -4.47 -15.01 3.34
N TYR A 105 -4.45 -13.90 2.61
CA TYR A 105 -4.94 -12.60 3.05
C TYR A 105 -6.23 -12.24 2.31
N ARG A 106 -7.14 -11.53 2.98
CA ARG A 106 -8.44 -11.15 2.41
C ARG A 106 -8.38 -9.70 1.96
N LEU A 107 -8.60 -9.43 0.68
CA LEU A 107 -8.72 -8.05 0.19
C LEU A 107 -9.83 -7.30 0.94
N GLU A 108 -9.47 -6.19 1.57
CA GLU A 108 -10.37 -5.27 2.27
C GLU A 108 -10.70 -4.07 1.37
N GLU A 109 -9.69 -3.53 0.68
CA GLU A 109 -9.78 -2.26 -0.02
C GLU A 109 -8.71 -2.18 -1.13
N VAL A 110 -9.06 -1.61 -2.28
CA VAL A 110 -8.12 -1.23 -3.33
C VAL A 110 -8.03 0.29 -3.34
N ARG A 111 -6.83 0.85 -3.21
CA ARG A 111 -6.57 2.29 -3.21
C ARG A 111 -5.87 2.69 -4.50
N LEU A 112 -6.32 3.77 -5.13
CA LEU A 112 -5.65 4.38 -6.28
C LEU A 112 -4.99 5.68 -5.84
N HIS A 113 -3.70 5.76 -6.13
CA HIS A 113 -2.88 6.97 -6.06
C HIS A 113 -2.56 7.38 -7.49
N PHE A 114 -2.69 8.67 -7.80
CA PHE A 114 -2.42 9.20 -9.12
C PHE A 114 -1.98 10.65 -9.03
N GLY A 115 -1.19 11.08 -10.00
CA GLY A 115 -0.62 12.41 -10.06
C GLY A 115 -1.42 13.32 -10.98
N SER A 116 -1.11 14.61 -10.94
CA SER A 116 -1.56 15.55 -11.98
C SER A 116 -0.79 15.41 -13.29
N GLU A 117 0.35 14.71 -13.26
CA GLU A 117 1.26 14.50 -14.37
C GLU A 117 1.68 13.02 -14.42
N ASP A 118 1.99 12.54 -15.62
CA ASP A 118 2.33 11.14 -15.89
C ASP A 118 3.59 10.64 -15.15
N ALA A 119 4.46 11.56 -14.71
CA ALA A 119 5.67 11.23 -13.97
C ALA A 119 5.50 11.27 -12.43
N LEU A 120 4.36 11.75 -11.92
CA LEU A 120 4.20 12.17 -10.52
C LEU A 120 3.05 11.48 -9.78
N GLY A 121 2.65 10.28 -10.20
CA GLY A 121 1.49 9.60 -9.62
C GLY A 121 1.76 8.37 -8.75
N SER A 122 2.77 7.57 -9.09
CA SER A 122 3.16 6.45 -8.25
C SER A 122 3.89 6.93 -7.01
N GLU A 123 3.70 6.22 -5.90
CA GLU A 123 4.46 6.49 -4.68
C GLU A 123 5.83 5.80 -4.78
N HIS A 124 5.86 4.54 -5.22
CA HIS A 124 7.09 3.81 -5.54
C HIS A 124 7.68 4.28 -6.86
N LEU A 125 9.01 4.24 -6.95
CA LEU A 125 9.77 4.52 -8.16
C LEU A 125 10.42 3.22 -8.68
N LEU A 126 10.73 3.21 -9.98
CA LEU A 126 11.51 2.15 -10.61
C LEU A 126 12.76 2.77 -11.23
N ASN A 127 13.94 2.49 -10.67
CA ASN A 127 15.20 3.12 -11.08
C ASN A 127 15.10 4.66 -11.14
N GLY A 128 14.46 5.27 -10.15
CA GLY A 128 14.23 6.71 -10.06
C GLY A 128 13.07 7.25 -10.90
N GLN A 129 12.39 6.42 -11.69
CA GLN A 129 11.27 6.82 -12.54
C GLN A 129 9.91 6.60 -11.85
N GLY A 130 9.09 7.65 -11.82
CA GLY A 130 7.69 7.60 -11.40
C GLY A 130 6.73 7.27 -12.56
N PHE A 131 5.54 6.81 -12.20
CA PHE A 131 4.45 6.44 -13.13
C PHE A 131 3.20 7.30 -12.89
N PRO A 132 2.21 7.29 -13.80
CA PRO A 132 1.01 8.15 -13.68
C PRO A 132 0.12 7.81 -12.48
N GLY A 133 0.29 6.61 -11.90
CA GLY A 133 -0.43 6.19 -10.71
C GLY A 133 0.02 4.83 -10.19
N GLU A 134 -0.44 4.50 -9.00
CA GLU A 134 -0.17 3.25 -8.29
C GLU A 134 -1.46 2.70 -7.66
N VAL A 135 -1.67 1.39 -7.84
CA VAL A 135 -2.79 0.67 -7.22
C VAL A 135 -2.26 -0.13 -6.04
N ARG A 136 -2.82 0.11 -4.86
CA ARG A 136 -2.45 -0.58 -3.61
C ARG A 136 -3.62 -1.43 -3.11
N CYS A 137 -3.37 -2.71 -2.89
CA CYS A 137 -4.34 -3.62 -2.28
C CYS A 137 -4.09 -3.69 -0.77
N LYS A 138 -5.05 -3.26 0.04
CA LYS A 138 -5.07 -3.48 1.49
C LYS A 138 -5.79 -4.79 1.79
N THR A 139 -5.16 -5.63 2.59
CA THR A 139 -5.65 -6.97 2.95
C THR A 139 -5.63 -7.23 4.45
#